data_AF-A0A6A3AI32-F1
#
_entry.id   AF-A0A6A3AI32-F1
#
_cell.length_a   1.000
_cell.length_b   1.000
_cell.length_c   1.000
_cell.angle_alpha   90.00
_cell.angle_beta   90.00
_cell.angle_gamma   90.00
#
_symmetry.space_group_name_H-M   'P 1'
#
loop_
_entity.id
_entity.type
_entity.pdbx_description
1 polymer ?
#
loop_
_entity_poly.entity_id
_entity_poly.type
_entity_poly.pdbx_seq_one_letter_code
_entity_poly.pdbx_strand_id
1 'polypeptide(L)'
;MNAPIIDPLQGDFPEVIEEYLEHGVMKCIAFNRRGTLLAAGCSDGSCVIWDFETRGIAKDLRDRDCTAAITSVYWSKYGHRILVSSADKSLTLWDVVNGEKITRIVLQLTPLQACLHPGSSTPSVCLACPLSSAPMIVDLSTGGTTALPVTVSDMGNGVAPPSRNKIPDGTSYTLTAACFNKNGDLVYVGNSKGEILIIDHKNVKVLAIDQISGGAMIKNIVFSRNGQYLLTNSNDRVIRIYENILPLKDGIRALDDLNKAIKEEDTLEKLKAVGSKCLVLFREFQDSITKIHWKAPCFSGDGPKEAVFDLAWHPVHPIIVSVSLTGLVYIWAKDYTENWSAFAPDFKELEENEEYVEREDEFDLVPETEKVKESDINEDDEVDIVTVEKDPLSDSDMSQEELRFLPATPCPDDPRQQDKCVGNSSKLIDSNHSGSPLSEENGQNGQAAHDASSPLEEDTARGNQSKRKRKLSEKGLELQAEKVRKPTKALKSSGRLMKTKNKSVDDQDNGNGLYADDGSNDY
;
A
#
# COMPACT_ATOMS: atom_id res chain seq x y z
N MET A 1 6.46 14.60 -14.57
CA MET A 1 5.47 13.55 -14.88
C MET A 1 4.25 13.82 -14.04
N ASN A 2 3.22 14.27 -14.72
CA ASN A 2 1.86 14.21 -14.21
C ASN A 2 1.43 12.76 -14.45
N ALA A 3 0.69 12.14 -13.54
CA ALA A 3 0.06 10.86 -13.84
C ALA A 3 -0.90 11.04 -15.04
N PRO A 4 -1.23 9.99 -15.80
CA PRO A 4 -2.43 10.05 -16.64
C PRO A 4 -3.61 10.49 -15.77
N ILE A 5 -4.48 11.34 -16.32
CA ILE A 5 -5.68 11.81 -15.62
C ILE A 5 -6.45 10.57 -15.18
N ILE A 6 -6.54 10.35 -13.87
CA ILE A 6 -7.16 9.15 -13.31
C ILE A 6 -8.62 9.15 -13.78
N ASP A 7 -9.01 8.13 -14.53
CA ASP A 7 -10.39 7.96 -15.00
C ASP A 7 -11.33 7.99 -13.78
N PRO A 8 -12.15 9.05 -13.62
CA PRO A 8 -12.91 9.28 -12.41
C PRO A 8 -14.10 8.32 -12.26
N LEU A 9 -14.37 7.48 -13.28
CA LEU A 9 -15.41 6.45 -13.28
C LEU A 9 -14.88 5.10 -12.75
N GLN A 10 -13.57 4.99 -12.57
CA GLN A 10 -12.86 3.71 -12.56
C GLN A 10 -12.23 3.47 -11.18
N GLY A 11 -12.61 2.40 -10.46
CA GLY A 11 -12.37 2.24 -9.00
C GLY A 11 -10.94 2.34 -8.45
N ASP A 12 -10.83 2.65 -7.15
CA ASP A 12 -9.61 3.07 -6.44
C ASP A 12 -8.62 1.96 -6.03
N PHE A 13 -8.90 0.68 -6.31
CA PHE A 13 -8.16 -0.45 -5.74
C PHE A 13 -7.52 -1.35 -6.81
N PRO A 14 -6.29 -1.87 -6.58
CA PRO A 14 -5.71 -2.90 -7.44
C PRO A 14 -6.40 -4.25 -7.23
N GLU A 15 -6.64 -4.96 -8.33
CA GLU A 15 -7.42 -6.21 -8.35
C GLU A 15 -6.63 -7.40 -8.93
N VAL A 16 -5.67 -7.15 -9.81
CA VAL A 16 -4.93 -8.17 -10.58
C VAL A 16 -3.43 -8.09 -10.30
N ILE A 17 -2.73 -9.20 -10.52
CA ILE A 17 -1.26 -9.22 -10.54
C ILE A 17 -0.82 -8.81 -11.94
N GLU A 18 -0.12 -7.69 -12.05
CA GLU A 18 0.44 -7.16 -13.30
C GLU A 18 1.74 -7.91 -13.66
N GLU A 19 2.64 -8.01 -12.69
CA GLU A 19 4.01 -8.48 -12.90
C GLU A 19 4.59 -9.09 -11.60
N TYR A 20 5.75 -9.72 -11.69
CA TYR A 20 6.56 -10.10 -10.53
C TYR A 20 8.04 -9.78 -10.75
N LEU A 21 8.70 -9.27 -9.72
CA LEU A 21 10.14 -9.01 -9.71
C LEU A 21 10.89 -10.15 -9.01
N GLU A 22 12.03 -10.56 -9.58
CA GLU A 22 12.88 -11.63 -9.06
C GLU A 22 14.36 -11.21 -9.10
N HIS A 23 15.04 -11.29 -7.95
CA HIS A 23 16.51 -11.16 -7.83
C HIS A 23 17.08 -12.04 -6.70
N GLY A 24 16.35 -13.11 -6.34
CA GLY A 24 16.60 -13.94 -5.16
C GLY A 24 15.42 -13.93 -4.19
N VAL A 25 15.61 -14.54 -3.01
CA VAL A 25 14.54 -14.74 -2.02
C VAL A 25 14.37 -13.48 -1.17
N MET A 26 13.41 -12.62 -1.53
CA MET A 26 13.06 -11.43 -0.77
C MET A 26 12.37 -11.76 0.56
N LYS A 27 12.46 -10.84 1.53
CA LYS A 27 11.90 -10.99 2.88
C LYS A 27 11.16 -9.74 3.38
N CYS A 28 11.52 -8.55 2.91
CA CYS A 28 10.82 -7.30 3.20
C CYS A 28 10.95 -6.28 2.05
N ILE A 29 10.06 -5.29 1.99
CA ILE A 29 10.01 -4.25 0.96
C ILE A 29 9.66 -2.88 1.54
N ALA A 30 10.16 -1.81 0.91
CA ALA A 30 9.71 -0.44 1.16
C ALA A 30 9.86 0.44 -0.08
N PHE A 31 8.82 1.22 -0.39
CA PHE A 31 8.92 2.32 -1.35
C PHE A 31 9.66 3.52 -0.76
N ASN A 32 10.37 4.28 -1.60
CA ASN A 32 10.73 5.67 -1.29
C ASN A 32 9.45 6.53 -1.20
N ARG A 33 9.56 7.76 -0.73
CA ARG A 33 8.37 8.56 -0.35
C ARG A 33 7.51 9.02 -1.54
N ARG A 34 8.05 9.04 -2.78
CA ARG A 34 7.30 9.19 -4.04
C ARG A 34 6.80 7.88 -4.66
N GLY A 35 7.40 6.73 -4.34
CA GLY A 35 7.11 5.44 -4.98
C GLY A 35 7.98 5.07 -6.18
N THR A 36 8.79 6.01 -6.69
CA THR A 36 9.66 5.81 -7.86
C THR A 36 10.78 4.80 -7.64
N LEU A 37 11.18 4.52 -6.39
CA LEU A 37 12.18 3.51 -6.05
C LEU A 37 11.60 2.53 -5.04
N LEU A 38 11.79 1.23 -5.29
CA LEU A 38 11.39 0.13 -4.41
C LEU A 38 12.64 -0.57 -3.87
N ALA A 39 12.87 -0.47 -2.57
CA ALA A 39 13.91 -1.24 -1.89
C ALA A 39 13.35 -2.59 -1.41
N ALA A 40 14.15 -3.66 -1.51
CA ALA A 40 13.82 -4.99 -1.03
C ALA A 40 15.00 -5.66 -0.34
N GLY A 41 14.74 -6.31 0.80
CA GLY A 41 15.73 -7.04 1.57
C GLY A 41 15.74 -8.53 1.27
N CYS A 42 16.87 -9.07 0.83
CA CYS A 42 17.07 -10.49 0.53
C CYS A 42 17.39 -11.33 1.77
N SER A 43 17.22 -12.65 1.66
CA SER A 43 17.68 -13.62 2.66
C SER A 43 19.20 -13.83 2.71
N ASP A 44 19.96 -13.33 1.72
CA ASP A 44 21.43 -13.47 1.61
C ASP A 44 22.22 -12.26 2.14
N GLY A 45 21.53 -11.22 2.64
CA GLY A 45 22.14 -9.98 3.10
C GLY A 45 22.25 -8.87 2.04
N SER A 46 21.85 -9.11 0.79
CA SER A 46 21.75 -8.06 -0.24
C SER A 46 20.47 -7.24 -0.12
N CYS A 47 20.56 -5.92 -0.31
CA CYS A 47 19.41 -5.03 -0.41
C CYS A 47 19.32 -4.49 -1.84
N VAL A 48 18.30 -4.92 -2.58
CA VAL A 48 18.07 -4.55 -3.98
C VAL A 48 17.25 -3.27 -4.02
N ILE A 49 17.57 -2.38 -4.96
CA ILE A 49 16.74 -1.20 -5.27
C ILE A 49 16.32 -1.32 -6.73
N TRP A 50 15.02 -1.46 -6.95
CA TRP A 50 14.42 -1.33 -8.27
C TRP A 50 14.02 0.12 -8.53
N ASP A 51 14.24 0.58 -9.75
CA ASP A 51 13.47 1.67 -10.32
C ASP A 51 12.09 1.13 -10.67
N PHE A 52 11.05 1.75 -10.12
CA PHE A 52 9.68 1.26 -10.25
C PHE A 52 9.06 1.58 -11.62
N GLU A 53 9.60 2.57 -12.34
CA GLU A 53 9.12 2.96 -13.67
C GLU A 53 9.67 2.04 -14.77
N THR A 54 10.99 1.79 -14.77
CA THR A 54 11.63 0.89 -15.76
C THR A 54 11.59 -0.59 -15.36
N ARG A 55 11.12 -0.91 -14.14
CA ARG A 55 11.23 -2.23 -13.46
C ARG A 55 12.67 -2.73 -13.28
N GLY A 56 13.67 -1.94 -13.68
CA GLY A 56 15.08 -2.31 -13.68
C GLY A 56 15.73 -2.27 -12.30
N ILE A 57 16.76 -3.08 -12.08
CA ILE A 57 17.59 -2.99 -10.87
C ILE A 57 18.47 -1.74 -10.97
N ALA A 58 18.15 -0.72 -10.19
CA ALA A 58 18.90 0.53 -10.13
C ALA A 58 20.15 0.43 -9.22
N LYS A 59 20.12 -0.43 -8.20
CA LYS A 59 21.26 -0.70 -7.31
C LYS A 59 21.15 -2.08 -6.63
N ASP A 60 22.30 -2.67 -6.31
CA ASP A 60 22.43 -3.82 -5.39
C ASP A 60 23.40 -3.40 -4.27
N LEU A 61 22.89 -3.32 -3.03
CA LEU A 61 23.64 -2.93 -1.84
C LEU A 61 24.01 -4.18 -1.04
N ARG A 62 25.28 -4.61 -1.12
CA ARG A 62 25.79 -5.79 -0.41
C ARG A 62 26.82 -5.41 0.64
N ASP A 63 26.56 -5.74 1.89
CA ASP A 63 27.61 -5.71 2.90
C ASP A 63 28.51 -6.96 2.74
N ARG A 64 29.83 -6.76 2.61
CA ARG A 64 30.80 -7.85 2.59
C ARG A 64 30.90 -8.59 3.92
N ASP A 65 30.49 -7.93 5.01
CA ASP A 65 30.59 -8.42 6.38
C ASP A 65 29.29 -9.09 6.88
N CYS A 66 28.22 -9.09 6.06
CA CYS A 66 26.90 -9.63 6.43
C CYS A 66 26.29 -10.48 5.31
N THR A 67 26.11 -11.77 5.57
CA THR A 67 25.41 -12.72 4.67
C THR A 67 24.08 -13.21 5.27
N ALA A 68 23.56 -12.49 6.26
CA ALA A 68 22.38 -12.89 7.01
C ALA A 68 21.12 -12.16 6.52
N ALA A 69 19.99 -12.85 6.56
CA ALA A 69 18.72 -12.36 6.05
C ALA A 69 18.31 -10.99 6.62
N ILE A 70 17.93 -10.08 5.72
CA ILE A 70 17.42 -8.76 6.08
C ILE A 70 16.03 -8.91 6.69
N THR A 71 15.82 -8.26 7.84
CA THR A 71 14.56 -8.28 8.60
C THR A 71 13.67 -7.08 8.30
N SER A 72 14.25 -5.91 8.00
CA SER A 72 13.51 -4.75 7.51
C SER A 72 14.40 -3.79 6.71
N VAL A 73 13.77 -3.04 5.80
CA VAL A 73 14.37 -1.93 5.03
C VAL A 73 13.57 -0.66 5.27
N TYR A 74 14.23 0.49 5.41
CA TYR A 74 13.55 1.77 5.67
C TYR A 74 14.25 2.96 5.04
N TRP A 75 13.52 3.78 4.28
CA TRP A 75 14.02 4.97 3.61
C TRP A 75 14.07 6.20 4.53
N SER A 76 15.06 7.06 4.32
CA SER A 76 15.08 8.43 4.84
C SER A 76 14.03 9.32 4.14
N LYS A 77 13.67 10.46 4.77
CA LYS A 77 12.59 11.38 4.31
C LYS A 77 12.66 11.74 2.81
N TYR A 78 13.88 11.84 2.28
CA TYR A 78 14.18 12.27 0.90
C TYR A 78 14.86 11.18 0.06
N GLY A 79 14.84 9.92 0.50
CA GLY A 79 15.35 8.78 -0.28
C GLY A 79 16.88 8.60 -0.34
N HIS A 80 17.69 9.62 -0.07
CA HIS A 80 19.17 9.56 -0.20
C HIS A 80 19.89 8.52 0.69
N ARG A 81 19.22 8.05 1.75
CA ARG A 81 19.72 7.00 2.66
C ARG A 81 18.68 5.92 2.91
N ILE A 82 19.15 4.67 3.01
CA ILE A 82 18.37 3.51 3.48
C ILE A 82 19.01 2.96 4.77
N LEU A 83 18.18 2.60 5.73
CA LEU A 83 18.54 1.74 6.85
C LEU A 83 18.15 0.29 6.52
N VAL A 84 19.10 -0.62 6.69
CA VAL A 84 18.91 -2.07 6.59
C VAL A 84 19.10 -2.68 7.97
N SER A 85 18.18 -3.54 8.40
CA SER A 85 18.34 -4.34 9.62
C SER A 85 18.46 -5.82 9.28
N SER A 86 19.38 -6.56 9.92
CA SER A 86 19.65 -7.97 9.57
C SER A 86 19.58 -8.93 10.77
N ALA A 87 19.34 -10.20 10.47
CA ALA A 87 19.28 -11.31 11.41
C ALA A 87 20.56 -11.48 12.23
N ASP A 88 21.72 -11.03 11.72
CA ASP A 88 23.02 -11.01 12.43
C ASP A 88 23.11 -9.96 13.57
N LYS A 89 22.00 -9.27 13.87
CA LYS A 89 21.85 -8.18 14.84
C LYS A 89 22.39 -6.83 14.36
N SER A 90 22.82 -6.70 13.10
CA SER A 90 23.33 -5.44 12.59
C SER A 90 22.24 -4.50 12.06
N LEU A 91 22.52 -3.20 12.21
CA LEU A 91 21.88 -2.08 11.55
C LEU A 91 22.92 -1.41 10.66
N THR A 92 22.68 -1.40 9.35
CA THR A 92 23.60 -0.83 8.37
C THR A 92 22.90 0.32 7.63
N LEU A 93 23.52 1.50 7.68
CA LEU A 93 23.06 2.69 6.96
C LEU A 93 23.83 2.83 5.65
N TRP A 94 23.10 3.00 4.56
CA TRP A 94 23.65 3.13 3.20
C TRP A 94 23.40 4.51 2.63
N ASP A 95 24.37 4.99 1.84
CA ASP A 95 24.18 6.05 0.85
C ASP A 95 23.59 5.39 -0.42
N VAL A 96 22.43 5.86 -0.86
CA VAL A 96 21.70 5.22 -1.97
C VAL A 96 22.28 5.63 -3.34
N VAL A 97 22.79 6.85 -3.46
CA VAL A 97 23.35 7.39 -4.71
C VAL A 97 24.70 6.72 -4.99
N ASN A 98 25.61 6.82 -4.02
CA ASN A 98 26.93 6.24 -4.12
C ASN A 98 26.87 4.70 -4.05
N GLY A 99 26.01 4.15 -3.19
CA GLY A 99 25.95 2.71 -2.88
C GLY A 99 26.92 2.29 -1.79
N GLU A 100 27.33 3.23 -0.94
CA GLU A 100 28.38 3.03 0.06
C GLU A 100 27.82 2.85 1.48
N LYS A 101 28.51 2.03 2.27
CA LYS A 101 28.18 1.73 3.67
C LYS A 101 28.62 2.90 4.56
N ILE A 102 27.69 3.75 5.00
CA ILE A 102 27.96 4.92 5.85
C ILE A 102 28.36 4.49 7.26
N THR A 103 27.62 3.54 7.85
CA THR A 103 27.88 3.02 9.20
C THR A 103 27.23 1.65 9.39
N ARG A 104 27.80 0.82 10.27
CA ARG A 104 27.21 -0.44 10.72
C ARG A 104 27.35 -0.56 12.24
N ILE A 105 26.23 -0.78 12.92
CA ILE A 105 26.13 -0.95 14.37
C ILE A 105 25.60 -2.36 14.65
N VAL A 106 26.15 -3.07 15.62
CA VAL A 106 25.69 -4.40 16.04
C VAL A 106 24.98 -4.29 17.39
N LEU A 107 23.72 -4.73 17.43
CA LEU A 107 22.89 -4.74 18.64
C LEU A 107 23.10 -6.03 19.46
N GLN A 108 22.64 -6.01 20.70
CA GLN A 108 22.68 -7.18 21.59
C GLN A 108 21.71 -8.30 21.15
N LEU A 109 20.60 -7.92 20.51
CA LEU A 109 19.52 -8.80 20.04
C LEU A 109 19.11 -8.41 18.62
N THR A 110 18.55 -9.36 17.87
CA THR A 110 18.19 -9.17 16.46
C THR A 110 17.06 -8.17 16.30
N PRO A 111 17.23 -7.07 15.54
CA PRO A 111 16.15 -6.16 15.19
C PRO A 111 15.14 -6.87 14.29
N LEU A 112 13.86 -6.91 14.68
CA LEU A 112 12.76 -7.34 13.81
C LEU A 112 12.37 -6.24 12.83
N GLN A 113 12.37 -5.00 13.30
CA GLN A 113 12.05 -3.81 12.54
C GLN A 113 12.95 -2.66 12.98
N ALA A 114 13.40 -1.83 12.05
CA ALA A 114 14.06 -0.56 12.35
C ALA A 114 13.57 0.55 11.42
N CYS A 115 13.44 1.78 11.93
CA CYS A 115 13.04 2.95 11.15
C CYS A 115 13.89 4.18 11.49
N LEU A 116 14.16 5.02 10.49
CA LEU A 116 14.92 6.26 10.65
C LEU A 116 14.03 7.37 11.22
N HIS A 117 14.62 8.30 11.98
CA HIS A 117 13.89 9.47 12.48
C HIS A 117 13.35 10.33 11.30
N PRO A 118 12.02 10.45 11.11
CA PRO A 118 11.45 10.93 9.85
C PRO A 118 11.62 12.44 9.61
N GLY A 119 11.86 13.23 10.66
CA GLY A 119 12.03 14.68 10.54
C GLY A 119 13.33 15.19 9.90
N SER A 120 14.28 14.32 9.55
CA SER A 120 15.61 14.71 9.05
C SER A 120 15.93 14.15 7.66
N SER A 121 16.62 14.93 6.84
CA SER A 121 17.20 14.50 5.56
C SER A 121 18.41 13.57 5.76
N THR A 122 19.27 13.88 6.72
CA THR A 122 20.40 13.05 7.16
C THR A 122 20.14 12.56 8.59
N PRO A 123 19.28 11.54 8.79
CA PRO A 123 19.00 11.01 10.11
C PRO A 123 20.25 10.40 10.74
N SER A 124 20.63 10.93 11.91
CA SER A 124 21.65 10.36 12.80
C SER A 124 21.06 9.40 13.84
N VAL A 125 19.74 9.22 13.85
CA VAL A 125 19.01 8.44 14.85
C VAL A 125 18.03 7.50 14.16
N CYS A 126 17.95 6.26 14.66
CA CYS A 126 16.89 5.32 14.33
C CYS A 126 16.21 4.75 15.59
N LEU A 127 15.03 4.18 15.39
CA LEU A 127 14.28 3.39 16.35
C LEU A 127 14.32 1.94 15.90
N ALA A 128 14.79 1.04 16.77
CA ALA A 128 14.85 -0.40 16.52
C ALA A 128 13.96 -1.16 17.51
N CYS A 129 13.28 -2.21 17.03
CA CYS A 129 12.46 -3.11 17.82
C CYS A 129 13.11 -4.51 17.80
N PRO A 130 13.91 -4.89 18.82
CA PRO A 130 14.57 -6.19 18.84
C PRO A 130 13.64 -7.31 19.31
N LEU A 131 13.86 -8.52 18.79
CA LEU A 131 13.15 -9.72 19.20
C LEU A 131 13.30 -9.93 20.72
N SER A 132 12.16 -9.90 21.44
CA SER A 132 12.09 -10.07 22.89
C SER A 132 12.85 -9.01 23.73
N SER A 133 12.88 -7.77 23.25
CA SER A 133 13.38 -6.61 23.99
C SER A 133 12.36 -5.48 24.01
N ALA A 134 12.55 -4.52 24.93
CA ALA A 134 12.03 -3.18 24.76
C ALA A 134 12.55 -2.54 23.45
N PRO A 135 11.76 -1.68 22.79
CA PRO A 135 12.24 -0.87 21.67
C PRO A 135 13.34 0.09 22.13
N MET A 136 14.23 0.48 21.23
CA MET A 136 15.40 1.28 21.56
C MET A 136 15.72 2.32 20.50
N ILE A 137 16.09 3.51 20.97
CA ILE A 137 16.71 4.55 20.15
C ILE A 137 18.18 4.21 20.00
N VAL A 138 18.68 4.30 18.77
CA VAL A 138 20.08 4.07 18.41
C VAL A 138 20.62 5.30 17.70
N ASP A 139 21.71 5.85 18.22
CA ASP A 139 22.50 6.89 17.57
C ASP A 139 23.45 6.23 16.56
N LEU A 140 23.21 6.51 15.28
CA LEU A 140 23.94 5.97 14.14
C LEU A 140 25.36 6.54 14.01
N SER A 141 25.66 7.64 14.70
CA SER A 141 26.98 8.28 14.70
C SER A 141 27.90 7.81 15.83
N THR A 142 27.35 7.43 17.00
CA THR A 142 28.14 6.97 18.15
C THR A 142 28.00 5.48 18.47
N GLY A 143 26.98 4.81 17.92
CA GLY A 143 26.56 3.48 18.40
C GLY A 143 25.86 3.51 19.77
N GLY A 144 25.57 4.71 20.31
CA GLY A 144 24.87 4.89 21.56
C GLY A 144 23.45 4.31 21.51
N THR A 145 23.06 3.60 22.56
CA THR A 145 21.76 2.91 22.64
C THR A 145 21.00 3.31 23.90
N THR A 146 19.69 3.53 23.74
CA THR A 146 18.78 3.95 24.81
C THR A 146 17.46 3.20 24.68
N ALA A 147 17.18 2.29 25.62
CA ALA A 147 15.92 1.55 25.65
C ALA A 147 14.75 2.45 26.11
N LEU A 148 13.58 2.25 25.50
CA LEU A 148 12.34 2.97 25.82
C LEU A 148 11.49 2.18 26.85
N PRO A 149 10.74 2.86 27.73
CA PRO A 149 9.87 2.19 28.69
C PRO A 149 8.67 1.51 28.00
N VAL A 150 8.49 0.21 28.28
CA VAL A 150 7.39 -0.62 27.75
C VAL A 150 6.18 -0.67 28.70
N THR A 151 6.41 -0.41 29.98
CA THR A 151 5.40 -0.36 31.04
C THR A 151 5.80 0.72 32.03
N VAL A 152 4.84 1.54 32.46
CA VAL A 152 5.04 2.36 33.67
C VAL A 152 4.93 1.43 34.88
N SER A 153 6.01 1.33 35.65
CA SER A 153 6.03 0.68 36.96
C SER A 153 5.65 1.70 38.04
N ASP A 154 4.81 1.33 39.00
CA ASP A 154 4.55 2.15 40.18
C ASP A 154 5.87 2.57 40.86
N MET A 155 5.98 3.87 41.19
CA MET A 155 7.09 4.44 41.95
C MET A 155 6.98 4.12 43.46
N GLY A 156 6.73 2.84 43.76
CA GLY A 156 6.58 2.32 45.12
C GLY A 156 7.93 2.08 45.81
N ASN A 157 8.40 3.07 46.56
CA ASN A 157 9.52 2.99 47.52
C ASN A 157 10.89 2.53 46.98
N GLY A 158 11.66 3.49 46.48
CA GLY A 158 12.96 3.79 47.10
C GLY A 158 14.08 2.74 47.01
N VAL A 159 14.36 2.22 45.81
CA VAL A 159 15.68 1.63 45.48
C VAL A 159 16.31 2.43 44.33
N ALA A 160 17.64 2.56 44.35
CA ALA A 160 18.40 3.32 43.35
C ALA A 160 18.16 2.81 41.92
N PRO A 161 18.23 3.68 40.89
CA PRO A 161 18.01 3.27 39.50
C PRO A 161 18.93 2.11 39.09
N PRO A 162 18.43 1.12 38.34
CA PRO A 162 19.22 -0.05 37.97
C PRO A 162 20.44 0.37 37.15
N SER A 163 21.59 -0.24 37.46
CA SER A 163 22.85 0.09 36.79
C SER A 163 22.79 -0.19 35.30
N ARG A 164 23.44 0.67 34.51
CA ARG A 164 23.31 0.86 33.05
C ARG A 164 23.67 -0.34 32.14
N ASN A 165 23.76 -1.57 32.66
CA ASN A 165 24.16 -2.78 31.94
C ASN A 165 23.61 -4.08 32.58
N LYS A 166 22.39 -4.09 33.12
CA LYS A 166 21.70 -5.33 33.53
C LYS A 166 20.26 -5.42 33.00
N ILE A 167 20.06 -6.39 32.11
CA ILE A 167 18.73 -6.90 31.75
C ILE A 167 18.19 -7.68 32.97
N PRO A 168 16.89 -7.60 33.30
CA PRO A 168 16.32 -8.44 34.35
C PRO A 168 16.22 -9.90 33.88
N ASP A 169 17.11 -10.76 34.38
CA ASP A 169 17.05 -12.21 34.16
C ASP A 169 15.70 -12.75 34.66
N GLY A 170 14.86 -13.25 33.74
CA GLY A 170 13.55 -13.83 34.05
C GLY A 170 12.33 -13.17 33.42
N THR A 171 12.47 -12.15 32.56
CA THR A 171 11.33 -11.58 31.82
C THR A 171 10.83 -12.51 30.71
N SER A 172 9.52 -12.76 30.71
CA SER A 172 8.82 -13.48 29.62
C SER A 172 8.98 -12.77 28.27
N TYR A 173 8.91 -13.52 27.17
CA TYR A 173 9.05 -13.04 25.79
C TYR A 173 7.91 -12.07 25.41
N THR A 174 8.08 -10.78 25.71
CA THR A 174 7.15 -9.73 25.30
C THR A 174 7.55 -9.17 23.95
N LEU A 175 6.76 -9.48 22.92
CA LEU A 175 6.81 -8.72 21.68
C LEU A 175 6.32 -7.29 21.96
N THR A 176 7.05 -6.33 21.39
CA THR A 176 6.71 -4.91 21.42
C THR A 176 6.91 -4.35 20.03
N ALA A 177 6.10 -3.37 19.65
CA ALA A 177 6.22 -2.67 18.38
C ALA A 177 6.28 -1.16 18.65
N ALA A 178 7.05 -0.42 17.86
CA ALA A 178 7.18 1.01 18.04
C ALA A 178 7.35 1.76 16.71
N CYS A 179 6.77 2.94 16.64
CA CYS A 179 6.91 3.84 15.49
C CYS A 179 7.07 5.30 15.93
N PHE A 180 7.72 6.11 15.10
CA PHE A 180 7.70 7.57 15.23
C PHE A 180 6.37 8.15 14.74
N ASN A 181 5.93 9.27 15.32
CA ASN A 181 4.95 10.14 14.66
C ASN A 181 5.57 10.79 13.40
N LYS A 182 4.74 11.41 12.54
CA LYS A 182 5.14 11.95 11.23
C LYS A 182 6.43 12.80 11.22
N ASN A 183 6.68 13.59 12.27
CA ASN A 183 7.87 14.46 12.38
C ASN A 183 9.01 13.89 13.25
N GLY A 184 8.76 12.84 14.03
CA GLY A 184 9.75 12.17 14.88
C GLY A 184 9.80 12.66 16.34
N ASP A 185 9.05 13.70 16.70
CA ASP A 185 9.01 14.25 18.06
C ASP A 185 8.63 13.23 19.14
N LEU A 186 7.72 12.31 18.80
CA LEU A 186 7.16 11.32 19.71
C LEU A 186 7.34 9.90 19.15
N VAL A 187 7.56 8.94 20.04
CA VAL A 187 7.51 7.51 19.74
C VAL A 187 6.30 6.88 20.42
N TYR A 188 5.57 6.07 19.67
CA TYR A 188 4.40 5.34 20.12
C TYR A 188 4.78 3.87 20.24
N VAL A 189 4.69 3.29 21.44
CA VAL A 189 5.07 1.90 21.75
C VAL A 189 3.82 1.10 22.10
N GLY A 190 3.51 0.07 21.30
CA GLY A 190 2.50 -0.93 21.63
C GLY A 190 3.11 -2.08 22.42
N ASN A 191 2.49 -2.46 23.55
CA ASN A 191 3.00 -3.52 24.42
C ASN A 191 2.12 -4.78 24.48
N SER A 192 2.56 -5.77 25.26
CA SER A 192 1.91 -7.07 25.42
C SER A 192 0.62 -7.08 26.24
N LYS A 193 0.25 -5.96 26.88
CA LYS A 193 -1.03 -5.76 27.58
C LYS A 193 -2.08 -5.01 26.75
N GLY A 194 -1.74 -4.63 25.51
CA GLY A 194 -2.58 -3.74 24.70
C GLY A 194 -2.56 -2.28 25.17
N GLU A 195 -1.50 -1.85 25.88
CA GLU A 195 -1.26 -0.43 26.18
C GLU A 195 -0.46 0.19 25.01
N ILE A 196 -0.88 1.36 24.54
CA ILE A 196 -0.13 2.24 23.61
C ILE A 196 0.50 3.36 24.45
N LEU A 197 1.82 3.32 24.64
CA LEU A 197 2.55 4.34 25.39
C LEU A 197 3.04 5.42 24.42
N ILE A 198 2.74 6.69 24.72
CA ILE A 198 3.24 7.86 23.98
C ILE A 198 4.45 8.42 24.74
N ILE A 199 5.61 8.45 24.08
CA ILE A 199 6.91 8.64 24.74
C ILE A 199 7.68 9.79 24.07
N ASP A 200 8.17 10.73 24.89
CA ASP A 200 9.27 11.61 24.52
C ASP A 200 10.57 10.81 24.53
N HIS A 201 11.09 10.53 23.34
CA HIS A 201 12.27 9.70 23.15
C HIS A 201 13.59 10.39 23.53
N LYS A 202 13.59 11.73 23.67
CA LYS A 202 14.76 12.55 23.99
C LYS A 202 14.98 12.59 25.50
N ASN A 203 13.89 12.69 26.27
CA ASN A 203 13.91 12.64 27.74
C ASN A 203 13.57 11.25 28.32
N VAL A 204 13.25 10.26 27.48
CA VAL A 204 12.86 8.88 27.85
C VAL A 204 11.66 8.87 28.83
N LYS A 205 10.69 9.76 28.59
CA LYS A 205 9.54 10.02 29.47
C LYS A 205 8.23 9.57 28.79
N VAL A 206 7.44 8.74 29.48
CA VAL A 206 6.04 8.46 29.08
C VAL A 206 5.20 9.72 29.36
N LEU A 207 4.50 10.21 28.34
CA LEU A 207 3.66 11.41 28.40
C LEU A 207 2.15 11.09 28.44
N ALA A 208 1.78 9.92 27.92
CA ALA A 208 0.42 9.39 27.94
C ALA A 208 0.42 7.86 27.74
N ILE A 209 -0.68 7.22 28.10
CA ILE A 209 -0.99 5.80 27.81
C ILE A 209 -2.41 5.75 27.25
N ASP A 210 -2.64 5.05 26.15
CA ASP A 210 -3.99 4.63 25.74
C ASP A 210 -4.14 3.11 25.88
N GLN A 211 -5.35 2.62 26.16
CA GLN A 211 -5.63 1.21 26.40
C GLN A 211 -6.55 0.68 25.30
N ILE A 212 -6.03 -0.22 24.45
CA ILE A 212 -6.85 -0.75 23.35
C ILE A 212 -8.01 -1.59 23.89
N SER A 213 -9.14 -1.53 23.18
CA SER A 213 -10.32 -2.35 23.42
C SER A 213 -9.94 -3.84 23.47
N GLY A 214 -10.25 -4.51 24.59
CA GLY A 214 -9.96 -5.93 24.79
C GLY A 214 -8.55 -6.27 25.30
N GLY A 215 -7.62 -5.31 25.42
CA GLY A 215 -6.32 -5.53 26.08
C GLY A 215 -5.39 -6.55 25.39
N ALA A 216 -5.54 -6.77 24.09
CA ALA A 216 -4.76 -7.74 23.35
C ALA A 216 -3.32 -7.25 23.07
N MET A 217 -2.34 -8.16 23.09
CA MET A 217 -0.95 -7.85 22.71
C MET A 217 -0.87 -7.22 21.32
N ILE A 218 -0.27 -6.04 21.23
CA ILE A 218 0.00 -5.33 19.98
C ILE A 218 1.24 -5.95 19.32
N LYS A 219 1.13 -6.33 18.04
CA LYS A 219 2.20 -6.95 17.24
C LYS A 219 2.89 -5.96 16.30
N ASN A 220 2.16 -4.98 15.81
CA ASN A 220 2.67 -3.92 14.94
C ASN A 220 1.87 -2.63 15.17
N ILE A 221 2.52 -1.48 15.02
CA ILE A 221 1.97 -0.14 15.20
C ILE A 221 2.56 0.79 14.13
N VAL A 222 1.71 1.43 13.34
CA VAL A 222 2.12 2.21 12.16
C VAL A 222 1.29 3.47 12.01
N PHE A 223 1.94 4.62 11.79
CA PHE A 223 1.26 5.85 11.36
C PHE A 223 0.98 5.86 9.86
N SER A 224 -0.20 6.36 9.51
CA SER A 224 -0.53 6.84 8.16
C SER A 224 0.43 7.95 7.70
N ARG A 225 0.65 8.06 6.37
CA ARG A 225 1.56 9.05 5.75
C ARG A 225 1.22 10.52 6.06
N ASN A 226 -0.05 10.82 6.34
CA ASN A 226 -0.48 12.16 6.75
C ASN A 226 -0.31 12.42 8.27
N GLY A 227 -0.12 11.38 9.09
CA GLY A 227 0.02 11.46 10.54
C GLY A 227 -1.30 11.61 11.32
N GLN A 228 -2.45 11.56 10.64
CA GLN A 228 -3.78 11.71 11.25
C GLN A 228 -4.33 10.40 11.82
N TYR A 229 -3.92 9.25 11.26
CA TYR A 229 -4.35 7.93 11.72
C TYR A 229 -3.18 7.06 12.20
N LEU A 230 -3.41 6.34 13.28
CA LEU A 230 -2.52 5.36 13.89
C LEU A 230 -3.19 3.97 13.82
N LEU A 231 -2.52 3.01 13.19
CA LEU A 231 -3.01 1.64 13.02
C LEU A 231 -2.29 0.70 13.98
N THR A 232 -3.03 -0.16 14.69
CA THR A 232 -2.47 -1.26 15.47
C THR A 232 -2.97 -2.62 14.97
N ASN A 233 -2.06 -3.59 14.88
CA ASN A 233 -2.36 -4.99 14.57
C ASN A 233 -2.21 -5.81 15.86
N SER A 234 -3.30 -6.43 16.32
CA SER A 234 -3.40 -7.03 17.65
C SER A 234 -3.61 -8.55 17.62
N ASN A 235 -3.19 -9.24 18.69
CA ASN A 235 -3.21 -10.72 18.73
C ASN A 235 -4.63 -11.34 18.77
N ASP A 236 -5.65 -10.54 19.05
CA ASP A 236 -7.09 -10.89 18.96
C ASP A 236 -7.63 -10.96 17.52
N ARG A 237 -6.77 -10.73 16.50
CA ARG A 237 -7.11 -10.71 15.07
C ARG A 237 -8.03 -9.53 14.71
N VAL A 238 -7.86 -8.41 15.41
CA VAL A 238 -8.47 -7.12 15.08
C VAL A 238 -7.37 -6.15 14.65
N ILE A 239 -7.60 -5.46 13.54
CA ILE A 239 -6.84 -4.27 13.16
C ILE A 239 -7.64 -3.07 13.66
N ARG A 240 -7.01 -2.17 14.39
CA ARG A 240 -7.65 -0.97 14.95
C ARG A 240 -7.05 0.27 14.32
N ILE A 241 -7.89 1.22 13.93
CA ILE A 241 -7.49 2.54 13.44
C ILE A 241 -7.95 3.58 14.46
N TYR A 242 -6.98 4.33 14.98
CA TYR A 242 -7.19 5.47 15.85
C TYR A 242 -6.97 6.77 15.08
N GLU A 243 -7.83 7.75 15.31
CA GLU A 243 -7.57 9.13 14.94
C GLU A 243 -6.63 9.77 15.98
N ASN A 244 -5.56 10.39 15.51
CA ASN A 244 -4.54 11.06 16.30
C ASN A 244 -4.91 12.54 16.44
N ILE A 245 -5.41 12.91 17.61
CA ILE A 245 -5.88 14.27 17.95
C ILE A 245 -4.70 15.21 18.26
N LEU A 246 -3.50 14.68 18.52
CA LEU A 246 -2.32 15.50 18.80
C LEU A 246 -1.83 16.22 17.53
N PRO A 247 -1.43 17.50 17.65
CA PRO A 247 -0.95 18.28 16.52
C PRO A 247 0.32 17.65 15.93
N LEU A 248 0.42 17.67 14.60
CA LEU A 248 1.53 17.04 13.86
C LEU A 248 2.91 17.59 14.28
N LYS A 249 2.97 18.86 14.69
CA LYS A 249 4.16 19.55 15.25
C LYS A 249 3.86 19.96 16.69
N ASP A 250 4.88 20.08 17.53
CA ASP A 250 4.76 20.49 18.94
C ASP A 250 3.88 19.57 19.82
N GLY A 251 3.66 18.30 19.43
CA GLY A 251 2.81 17.35 20.17
C GLY A 251 3.18 17.17 21.65
N ILE A 252 4.45 17.36 22.02
CA ILE A 252 4.92 17.38 23.43
C ILE A 252 4.26 18.52 24.23
N ARG A 253 4.12 19.72 23.65
CA ARG A 253 3.49 20.88 24.30
C ARG A 253 2.00 20.62 24.55
N ALA A 254 1.30 20.09 23.54
CA ALA A 254 -0.11 19.70 23.65
C ALA A 254 -0.32 18.62 24.73
N LEU A 255 0.57 17.63 24.81
CA LEU A 255 0.57 16.61 25.86
C LEU A 255 0.82 17.21 27.26
N ASP A 256 1.76 18.13 27.41
CA ASP A 256 2.03 18.79 28.71
C ASP A 256 0.86 19.69 29.14
N ASP A 257 0.19 20.40 28.22
CA ASP A 257 -0.98 21.22 28.53
C ASP A 257 -2.23 20.39 28.86
N LEU A 258 -2.43 19.27 28.16
CA LEU A 258 -3.46 18.28 28.50
C LEU A 258 -3.20 17.62 29.87
N ASN A 259 -1.94 17.34 30.19
CA ASN A 259 -1.51 16.91 31.53
C ASN A 259 -1.76 17.97 32.61
N LYS A 260 -1.66 19.27 32.31
CA LYS A 260 -2.00 20.34 33.27
C LYS A 260 -3.52 20.45 33.49
N ALA A 261 -4.32 20.23 32.46
CA ALA A 261 -5.79 20.32 32.53
C ALA A 261 -6.43 19.22 33.37
N ILE A 262 -5.84 18.02 33.42
CA ILE A 262 -6.39 16.86 34.12
C ILE A 262 -6.00 16.85 35.61
N LYS A 263 -7.01 16.94 36.48
CA LYS A 263 -6.90 16.95 37.94
C LYS A 263 -7.07 15.55 38.55
N GLU A 264 -6.22 14.63 38.12
CA GLU A 264 -6.09 13.28 38.70
C GLU A 264 -4.90 13.29 39.69
N GLU A 265 -5.03 12.61 40.84
CA GLU A 265 -3.94 12.48 41.83
C GLU A 265 -3.02 11.28 41.54
N ASP A 266 -3.57 10.16 41.04
CA ASP A 266 -2.75 9.04 40.57
C ASP A 266 -2.10 9.36 39.23
N THR A 267 -0.77 9.22 39.17
CA THR A 267 0.02 9.40 37.96
C THR A 267 -0.29 8.38 36.86
N LEU A 268 -0.72 7.16 37.19
CA LEU A 268 -1.01 6.14 36.19
C LEU A 268 -2.37 6.37 35.53
N GLU A 269 -3.44 6.53 36.30
CA GLU A 269 -4.75 6.91 35.76
C GLU A 269 -4.71 8.27 35.05
N LYS A 270 -3.90 9.22 35.51
CA LYS A 270 -3.65 10.49 34.79
C LYS A 270 -3.12 10.26 33.38
N LEU A 271 -2.10 9.40 33.21
CA LEU A 271 -1.53 9.10 31.90
C LEU A 271 -2.57 8.43 30.97
N LYS A 272 -3.48 7.61 31.52
CA LYS A 272 -4.61 7.01 30.79
C LYS A 272 -5.67 8.04 30.37
N ALA A 273 -6.02 8.95 31.26
CA ALA A 273 -6.95 10.05 31.01
C ALA A 273 -6.41 11.10 30.01
N VAL A 274 -5.09 11.16 29.81
CA VAL A 274 -4.43 11.91 28.73
C VAL A 274 -4.49 11.12 27.41
N GLY A 275 -4.06 9.86 27.39
CA GLY A 275 -3.91 9.10 26.14
C GLY A 275 -5.23 8.82 25.42
N SER A 276 -6.29 8.51 26.18
CA SER A 276 -7.67 8.37 25.68
C SER A 276 -8.30 9.66 25.10
N LYS A 277 -7.59 10.80 25.18
CA LYS A 277 -7.93 12.07 24.50
C LYS A 277 -6.96 12.43 23.38
N CYS A 278 -5.83 11.72 23.28
CA CYS A 278 -4.83 11.85 22.21
C CYS A 278 -5.13 10.92 21.04
N LEU A 279 -5.68 9.73 21.35
CA LEU A 279 -6.07 8.71 20.39
C LEU A 279 -7.56 8.40 20.57
N VAL A 280 -8.33 8.51 19.48
CA VAL A 280 -9.76 8.18 19.45
C VAL A 280 -9.98 7.00 18.51
N LEU A 281 -10.60 5.92 18.98
CA LEU A 281 -10.86 4.75 18.14
C LEU A 281 -11.83 5.11 17.02
N PHE A 282 -11.35 5.14 15.78
CA PHE A 282 -12.10 5.51 14.58
C PHE A 282 -12.81 4.30 13.97
N ARG A 283 -12.08 3.18 13.77
CA ARG A 283 -12.61 1.93 13.21
C ARG A 283 -11.89 0.69 13.74
N GLU A 284 -12.62 -0.42 13.84
CA GLU A 284 -12.06 -1.77 13.98
C GLU A 284 -12.35 -2.59 12.71
N PHE A 285 -11.38 -3.40 12.28
CA PHE A 285 -11.50 -4.34 11.17
C PHE A 285 -11.18 -5.76 11.65
N GLN A 286 -12.12 -6.69 11.43
CA GLN A 286 -11.99 -8.12 11.72
C GLN A 286 -12.75 -8.89 10.63
N ASP A 287 -12.24 -10.06 10.23
CA ASP A 287 -13.03 -11.00 9.42
C ASP A 287 -14.19 -11.52 10.28
N SER A 288 -15.42 -11.12 9.93
CA SER A 288 -16.64 -11.45 10.68
C SER A 288 -17.17 -12.87 10.42
N ILE A 289 -16.73 -13.52 9.33
CA ILE A 289 -17.23 -14.81 8.85
C ILE A 289 -16.36 -15.95 9.39
N THR A 290 -15.04 -15.86 9.16
CA THR A 290 -14.08 -16.93 9.45
C THR A 290 -13.25 -16.66 10.70
N LYS A 291 -13.05 -15.37 11.04
CA LYS A 291 -12.11 -14.90 12.07
C LYS A 291 -10.67 -15.44 11.92
N ILE A 292 -10.24 -15.88 10.73
CA ILE A 292 -8.82 -16.24 10.50
C ILE A 292 -7.98 -15.02 10.09
N HIS A 293 -6.71 -15.24 9.77
CA HIS A 293 -5.87 -14.22 9.14
C HIS A 293 -6.35 -13.96 7.71
N TRP A 294 -6.26 -12.70 7.26
CA TRP A 294 -6.41 -12.36 5.85
C TRP A 294 -5.22 -12.99 5.10
N LYS A 295 -5.50 -13.78 4.06
CA LYS A 295 -4.48 -14.61 3.37
C LYS A 295 -3.83 -13.92 2.17
N ALA A 296 -4.56 -13.00 1.57
CA ALA A 296 -4.14 -12.19 0.43
C ALA A 296 -4.41 -10.71 0.77
N PRO A 297 -3.72 -9.77 0.12
CA PRO A 297 -3.93 -8.33 0.33
C PRO A 297 -5.11 -7.76 -0.45
N CYS A 298 -5.65 -8.51 -1.41
CA CYS A 298 -6.69 -8.10 -2.33
C CYS A 298 -8.09 -8.58 -1.89
N PHE A 299 -9.12 -7.96 -2.47
CA PHE A 299 -10.52 -8.40 -2.38
C PHE A 299 -10.95 -9.29 -3.57
N SER A 300 -10.03 -9.57 -4.49
CA SER A 300 -10.20 -10.43 -5.68
C SER A 300 -9.87 -11.91 -5.40
N GLY A 301 -10.38 -12.81 -6.24
CA GLY A 301 -10.35 -14.26 -5.98
C GLY A 301 -9.03 -14.99 -6.28
N ASP A 302 -8.30 -14.59 -7.33
CA ASP A 302 -7.09 -15.26 -7.82
C ASP A 302 -5.80 -14.53 -7.41
N GLY A 303 -5.54 -14.52 -6.09
CA GLY A 303 -4.24 -14.10 -5.55
C GLY A 303 -3.14 -15.18 -5.65
N PRO A 304 -1.92 -14.91 -5.19
CA PRO A 304 -0.85 -15.89 -5.09
C PRO A 304 -1.30 -17.12 -4.28
N LYS A 305 -0.92 -18.31 -4.74
CA LYS A 305 -1.23 -19.59 -4.05
C LYS A 305 -0.39 -19.80 -2.78
N GLU A 306 0.50 -18.85 -2.48
CA GLU A 306 1.44 -18.87 -1.37
C GLU A 306 1.09 -17.78 -0.35
N ALA A 307 1.56 -17.94 0.89
CA ALA A 307 1.44 -16.89 1.89
C ALA A 307 2.28 -15.66 1.51
N VAL A 308 1.70 -14.47 1.68
CA VAL A 308 2.42 -13.19 1.64
C VAL A 308 3.06 -12.94 3.01
N PHE A 309 4.31 -12.45 3.03
CA PHE A 309 5.04 -12.06 4.24
C PHE A 309 4.99 -10.57 4.54
N ASP A 310 5.16 -9.73 3.51
CA ASP A 310 5.30 -8.28 3.64
C ASP A 310 4.62 -7.56 2.47
N LEU A 311 4.26 -6.28 2.68
CA LEU A 311 3.44 -5.50 1.76
C LEU A 311 3.79 -4.00 1.83
N ALA A 312 3.90 -3.37 0.66
CA ALA A 312 3.99 -1.92 0.51
C ALA A 312 2.92 -1.41 -0.48
N TRP A 313 2.12 -0.42 -0.07
CA TRP A 313 1.21 0.31 -0.96
C TRP A 313 1.98 1.45 -1.64
N HIS A 314 1.77 1.66 -2.95
CA HIS A 314 2.47 2.71 -3.72
C HIS A 314 2.01 4.12 -3.30
N PRO A 315 2.89 5.04 -2.85
CA PRO A 315 2.49 6.27 -2.16
C PRO A 315 1.51 7.21 -2.86
N VAL A 316 1.37 7.14 -4.19
CA VAL A 316 0.52 8.03 -5.02
C VAL A 316 -0.30 7.31 -6.10
N HIS A 317 -0.31 5.96 -6.14
CA HIS A 317 -1.06 5.19 -7.17
C HIS A 317 -1.82 4.02 -6.51
N PRO A 318 -2.91 3.52 -7.12
CA PRO A 318 -3.64 2.34 -6.64
C PRO A 318 -2.90 1.05 -7.01
N ILE A 319 -1.70 0.89 -6.46
CA ILE A 319 -0.78 -0.22 -6.72
C ILE A 319 -0.31 -0.78 -5.38
N ILE A 320 -0.35 -2.11 -5.23
CA ILE A 320 0.21 -2.84 -4.08
C ILE A 320 1.42 -3.63 -4.55
N VAL A 321 2.46 -3.71 -3.74
CA VAL A 321 3.56 -4.67 -3.92
C VAL A 321 3.61 -5.60 -2.72
N SER A 322 3.83 -6.91 -2.95
CA SER A 322 3.81 -7.92 -1.88
C SER A 322 4.88 -9.00 -2.05
N VAL A 323 5.54 -9.38 -0.96
CA VAL A 323 6.57 -10.44 -0.92
C VAL A 323 5.94 -11.79 -0.59
N SER A 324 6.20 -12.82 -1.40
CA SER A 324 5.73 -14.20 -1.17
C SER A 324 6.61 -15.01 -0.22
N LEU A 325 6.12 -16.20 0.18
CA LEU A 325 6.87 -17.22 0.90
C LEU A 325 8.13 -17.66 0.14
N THR A 326 8.03 -17.89 -1.18
CA THR A 326 9.17 -18.12 -2.07
C THR A 326 10.12 -16.93 -2.20
N GLY A 327 9.66 -15.71 -1.91
CA GLY A 327 10.45 -14.48 -2.00
C GLY A 327 10.35 -13.75 -3.34
N LEU A 328 9.39 -14.13 -4.19
CA LEU A 328 8.98 -13.33 -5.35
C LEU A 328 8.26 -12.05 -4.88
N VAL A 329 8.36 -10.98 -5.66
CA VAL A 329 7.75 -9.68 -5.36
C VAL A 329 6.66 -9.41 -6.39
N TYR A 330 5.42 -9.68 -6.03
CA TYR A 330 4.26 -9.46 -6.91
C TYR A 330 3.87 -7.97 -6.92
N ILE A 331 3.70 -7.43 -8.12
CA ILE A 331 3.11 -6.11 -8.36
C ILE A 331 1.63 -6.32 -8.68
N TRP A 332 0.77 -5.71 -7.87
CA TRP A 332 -0.67 -5.70 -8.04
C TRP A 332 -1.10 -4.34 -8.56
N ALA A 333 -1.78 -4.34 -9.69
CA ALA A 333 -2.33 -3.15 -10.30
C ALA A 333 -3.84 -3.32 -10.52
N LYS A 334 -4.43 -2.28 -11.09
CA LYS A 334 -5.77 -2.32 -11.65
C LYS A 334 -5.71 -3.03 -12.99
N ASP A 335 -6.77 -3.75 -13.36
CA ASP A 335 -6.90 -4.27 -14.72
C ASP A 335 -7.19 -3.09 -15.66
N TYR A 336 -6.23 -2.74 -16.52
CA TYR A 336 -6.34 -1.60 -17.43
C TYR A 336 -6.68 -2.09 -18.84
N THR A 337 -7.92 -1.89 -19.23
CA THR A 337 -8.37 -2.08 -20.61
C THR A 337 -8.11 -0.82 -21.42
N GLU A 338 -7.33 -0.94 -22.50
CA GLU A 338 -7.12 0.15 -23.46
C GLU A 338 -8.44 0.57 -24.11
N ASN A 339 -8.83 1.84 -23.91
CA ASN A 339 -10.04 2.43 -24.49
C ASN A 339 -9.73 2.92 -25.91
N TRP A 340 -10.51 2.50 -26.91
CA TRP A 340 -10.25 2.82 -28.32
C TRP A 340 -10.38 4.32 -28.64
N SER A 341 -11.13 5.05 -27.82
CA SER A 341 -11.29 6.52 -27.87
C SER A 341 -9.96 7.27 -27.68
N ALA A 342 -8.93 6.64 -27.08
CA ALA A 342 -7.60 7.24 -26.94
C ALA A 342 -6.84 7.38 -28.27
N PHE A 343 -7.20 6.61 -29.32
CA PHE A 343 -6.55 6.66 -30.63
C PHE A 343 -7.15 7.71 -31.58
N ALA A 344 -8.36 8.20 -31.31
CA ALA A 344 -9.04 9.19 -32.14
C ALA A 344 -9.99 10.05 -31.28
N PRO A 345 -9.73 11.35 -31.07
CA PRO A 345 -10.52 12.19 -30.15
C PRO A 345 -12.03 12.28 -30.47
N ASP A 346 -12.40 12.14 -31.74
CA ASP A 346 -13.80 12.15 -32.19
C ASP A 346 -14.50 10.77 -32.07
N PHE A 347 -13.77 9.73 -31.67
CA PHE A 347 -14.31 8.39 -31.44
C PHE A 347 -14.73 8.23 -29.98
N LYS A 348 -15.96 7.76 -29.76
CA LYS A 348 -16.50 7.38 -28.44
C LYS A 348 -16.86 5.90 -28.48
N GLU A 349 -16.22 5.11 -27.63
CA GLU A 349 -16.61 3.71 -27.41
C GLU A 349 -17.96 3.64 -26.65
N LEU A 350 -18.85 2.73 -27.06
CA LEU A 350 -20.21 2.57 -26.52
C LEU A 350 -20.44 1.13 -26.03
N GLU A 351 -20.88 0.98 -24.78
CA GLU A 351 -21.21 -0.34 -24.20
C GLU A 351 -22.53 -0.91 -24.74
N GLU A 352 -23.50 -0.04 -25.03
CA GLU A 352 -24.80 -0.36 -25.63
C GLU A 352 -25.07 0.55 -26.85
N ASN A 353 -26.00 0.14 -27.72
CA ASN A 353 -26.35 0.94 -28.91
C ASN A 353 -27.13 2.20 -28.50
N GLU A 354 -26.49 3.38 -28.53
CA GLU A 354 -27.18 4.66 -28.47
C GLU A 354 -28.00 4.89 -29.77
N GLU A 355 -29.27 5.30 -29.66
CA GLU A 355 -30.11 5.62 -30.83
C GLU A 355 -29.72 7.01 -31.37
N TYR A 356 -29.35 7.07 -32.65
CA TYR A 356 -28.89 8.32 -33.27
C TYR A 356 -30.06 9.29 -33.46
N VAL A 357 -29.97 10.45 -32.83
CA VAL A 357 -30.91 11.56 -33.04
C VAL A 357 -30.30 12.51 -34.07
N GLU A 358 -30.69 12.29 -35.33
CA GLU A 358 -30.40 13.16 -36.49
C GLU A 358 -30.73 14.62 -36.16
N ARG A 359 -29.81 15.55 -36.48
CA ARG A 359 -30.01 16.98 -36.19
C ARG A 359 -30.62 17.69 -37.39
N GLU A 360 -31.50 18.66 -37.15
CA GLU A 360 -32.19 19.39 -38.21
C GLU A 360 -31.22 20.16 -39.14
N ASP A 361 -30.00 20.50 -38.69
CA ASP A 361 -28.94 21.13 -39.48
C ASP A 361 -27.97 20.15 -40.17
N GLU A 362 -28.11 18.83 -39.97
CA GLU A 362 -27.09 17.84 -40.38
C GLU A 362 -26.96 17.64 -41.89
N PHE A 363 -28.07 17.78 -42.62
CA PHE A 363 -28.12 17.65 -44.08
C PHE A 363 -28.04 19.00 -44.83
N ASP A 364 -27.78 20.10 -44.11
CA ASP A 364 -27.59 21.41 -44.73
C ASP A 364 -26.22 21.52 -45.42
N LEU A 365 -26.19 22.30 -46.51
CA LEU A 365 -24.98 22.55 -47.31
C LEU A 365 -23.88 23.33 -46.56
N VAL A 366 -24.27 24.01 -45.46
CA VAL A 366 -23.40 24.51 -44.40
C VAL A 366 -24.22 24.41 -43.10
N PRO A 367 -23.96 23.47 -42.19
CA PRO A 367 -24.71 23.32 -40.94
C PRO A 367 -24.58 24.57 -40.07
N GLU A 368 -25.61 24.90 -39.27
CA GLU A 368 -25.54 26.04 -38.34
C GLU A 368 -24.44 25.82 -37.29
N THR A 369 -24.21 24.57 -36.90
CA THR A 369 -23.15 24.21 -35.96
C THR A 369 -21.71 24.38 -36.48
N GLU A 370 -21.48 24.65 -37.76
CA GLU A 370 -20.19 25.15 -38.25
C GLU A 370 -20.11 26.68 -38.22
N LYS A 371 -21.22 27.37 -38.48
CA LYS A 371 -21.30 28.85 -38.46
C LYS A 371 -21.09 29.45 -37.06
N VAL A 372 -21.31 28.65 -36.01
CA VAL A 372 -21.20 29.06 -34.59
C VAL A 372 -19.82 28.74 -33.99
N LYS A 373 -18.97 27.95 -34.64
CA LYS A 373 -17.66 27.51 -34.08
C LYS A 373 -16.59 28.59 -33.95
N GLU A 374 -16.79 29.78 -34.54
CA GLU A 374 -15.77 30.85 -34.54
C GLU A 374 -15.76 31.75 -33.29
N SER A 375 -16.68 31.62 -32.32
CA SER A 375 -17.03 32.78 -31.47
C SER A 375 -17.11 32.63 -29.93
N ASP A 376 -16.52 31.60 -29.29
CA ASP A 376 -16.54 31.48 -27.80
C ASP A 376 -15.27 30.89 -27.14
N ILE A 377 -14.17 30.68 -27.88
CA ILE A 377 -12.88 30.27 -27.29
C ILE A 377 -12.00 31.52 -27.11
N ASN A 378 -11.60 31.82 -25.87
CA ASN A 378 -10.72 32.96 -25.58
C ASN A 378 -9.25 32.57 -25.84
N GLU A 379 -8.80 32.65 -27.09
CA GLU A 379 -7.41 32.33 -27.46
C GLU A 379 -6.35 33.26 -26.79
N ASP A 380 -6.79 34.40 -26.24
CA ASP A 380 -5.98 35.34 -25.45
C ASP A 380 -5.85 34.98 -23.95
N ASP A 381 -6.33 33.81 -23.49
CA ASP A 381 -6.18 33.37 -22.08
C ASP A 381 -4.69 33.15 -21.70
N GLU A 382 -4.23 33.77 -20.59
CA GLU A 382 -2.85 33.66 -20.11
C GLU A 382 -2.52 32.26 -19.56
N VAL A 383 -1.91 31.40 -20.38
CA VAL A 383 -1.45 30.07 -19.99
C VAL A 383 -0.15 30.13 -19.17
N ASP A 384 -0.22 29.81 -17.88
CA ASP A 384 0.96 29.68 -17.01
C ASP A 384 1.72 28.38 -17.29
N ILE A 385 2.88 28.50 -17.95
CA ILE A 385 3.81 27.40 -18.25
C ILE A 385 4.95 27.23 -17.22
N VAL A 386 4.94 28.00 -16.13
CA VAL A 386 6.04 28.10 -15.15
C VAL A 386 5.63 27.57 -13.78
N THR A 387 4.37 27.76 -13.37
CA THR A 387 3.86 27.23 -12.10
C THR A 387 3.74 25.71 -12.16
N VAL A 388 4.43 25.04 -11.24
CA VAL A 388 4.26 23.60 -11.02
C VAL A 388 3.07 23.40 -10.08
N GLU A 389 2.01 22.79 -10.61
CA GLU A 389 0.82 22.41 -9.83
C GLU A 389 1.17 21.52 -8.64
N LYS A 390 0.39 21.65 -7.56
CA LYS A 390 0.47 20.77 -6.39
C LYS A 390 -0.55 19.65 -6.52
N ASP A 391 -0.07 18.50 -7.00
CA ASP A 391 -0.77 17.22 -6.96
C ASP A 391 -1.48 17.01 -5.60
N PRO A 392 -2.82 16.84 -5.55
CA PRO A 392 -3.57 16.68 -4.30
C PRO A 392 -3.28 15.35 -3.57
N LEU A 393 -2.70 14.35 -4.24
CA LEU A 393 -2.19 13.11 -3.61
C LEU A 393 -0.75 13.27 -3.09
N SER A 394 -0.08 14.38 -3.42
CA SER A 394 1.23 14.72 -2.85
C SER A 394 1.06 15.27 -1.43
N ASP A 395 1.73 14.62 -0.48
CA ASP A 395 1.95 15.17 0.86
C ASP A 395 2.54 16.59 0.79
N SER A 396 2.20 17.49 1.71
CA SER A 396 2.59 18.91 1.65
C SER A 396 4.10 19.16 1.81
N ASP A 397 4.85 18.11 2.11
CA ASP A 397 6.26 18.08 2.47
C ASP A 397 7.14 17.42 1.37
N MET A 398 6.63 17.20 0.15
CA MET A 398 7.39 16.65 -0.98
C MET A 398 8.26 17.76 -1.62
N SER A 399 9.53 17.84 -1.25
CA SER A 399 10.45 18.88 -1.72
C SER A 399 11.12 18.53 -3.06
N GLN A 400 11.80 19.51 -3.66
CA GLN A 400 12.69 19.26 -4.81
C GLN A 400 13.97 18.48 -4.43
N GLU A 401 14.27 18.35 -3.13
CA GLU A 401 15.46 17.65 -2.62
C GLU A 401 15.30 16.12 -2.61
N GLU A 402 14.12 15.58 -2.89
CA GLU A 402 13.86 14.14 -2.84
C GLU A 402 14.48 13.36 -4.01
N LEU A 403 15.15 12.25 -3.71
CA LEU A 403 15.72 11.33 -4.69
C LEU A 403 14.61 10.65 -5.51
N ARG A 404 14.43 11.11 -6.75
CA ARG A 404 13.45 10.59 -7.70
C ARG A 404 13.96 9.35 -8.44
N PHE A 405 15.18 9.45 -8.98
CA PHE A 405 15.81 8.42 -9.80
C PHE A 405 17.27 8.27 -9.37
N LEU A 406 17.84 7.09 -9.62
CA LEU A 406 19.29 6.90 -9.52
C LEU A 406 19.93 7.10 -10.89
N PRO A 407 21.17 7.65 -10.95
CA PRO A 407 21.90 7.73 -12.21
C PRO A 407 22.18 6.30 -12.70
N ALA A 408 21.76 6.00 -13.92
CA ALA A 408 22.07 4.72 -14.56
C ALA A 408 23.60 4.53 -14.58
N THR A 409 24.08 3.44 -13.99
CA THR A 409 25.52 3.10 -14.09
C THR A 409 25.78 2.72 -15.54
N PRO A 410 26.69 3.40 -16.27
CA PRO A 410 26.91 3.09 -17.69
C PRO A 410 27.38 1.63 -17.81
N CYS A 411 26.53 0.79 -18.42
CA CYS A 411 26.87 -0.59 -18.64
C CYS A 411 28.00 -0.63 -19.69
N PRO A 412 29.17 -1.21 -19.40
CA PRO A 412 30.12 -1.52 -20.46
C PRO A 412 29.50 -2.62 -21.33
N ASP A 413 29.34 -2.37 -22.63
CA ASP A 413 28.74 -3.32 -23.56
C ASP A 413 29.43 -4.69 -23.49
N ASP A 414 28.82 -5.66 -22.81
CA ASP A 414 29.27 -7.05 -22.86
C ASP A 414 28.73 -7.68 -24.15
N PRO A 415 29.57 -7.97 -25.16
CA PRO A 415 29.13 -8.53 -26.43
C PRO A 415 28.44 -9.90 -26.27
N ARG A 416 28.52 -10.53 -25.09
CA ARG A 416 27.88 -11.82 -24.78
C ARG A 416 26.38 -11.72 -24.47
N GLN A 417 25.80 -10.52 -24.35
CA GLN A 417 24.36 -10.36 -24.14
C GLN A 417 23.54 -10.21 -25.44
N GLN A 418 24.16 -9.78 -26.54
CA GLN A 418 23.46 -9.61 -27.83
C GLN A 418 22.86 -10.94 -28.33
N ASP A 419 23.57 -12.06 -28.15
CA ASP A 419 23.13 -13.41 -28.54
C ASP A 419 21.87 -13.91 -27.79
N LYS A 420 21.45 -13.26 -26.71
CA LYS A 420 20.20 -13.62 -25.99
C LYS A 420 18.98 -12.80 -26.45
N CYS A 421 19.18 -11.59 -26.98
CA CYS A 421 18.08 -10.71 -27.37
C CYS A 421 17.43 -11.09 -28.71
N VAL A 422 18.08 -11.93 -29.53
CA VAL A 422 17.57 -12.35 -30.86
C VAL A 422 16.79 -13.68 -30.80
N GLY A 423 16.89 -14.45 -29.71
CA GLY A 423 16.39 -15.82 -29.64
C GLY A 423 14.89 -16.02 -29.39
N ASN A 424 14.21 -15.05 -28.75
CA ASN A 424 12.87 -15.27 -28.16
C ASN A 424 11.69 -14.60 -28.88
N SER A 425 11.90 -13.94 -30.02
CA SER A 425 10.81 -13.33 -30.81
C SER A 425 10.64 -14.00 -32.19
N SER A 426 9.88 -15.11 -32.24
CA SER A 426 9.32 -15.68 -33.49
C SER A 426 8.45 -16.93 -33.28
N LYS A 427 7.33 -16.81 -32.53
CA LYS A 427 6.25 -17.83 -32.53
C LYS A 427 4.83 -17.23 -32.57
N LEU A 428 4.60 -16.34 -33.52
CA LEU A 428 3.27 -16.17 -34.11
C LEU A 428 3.20 -16.99 -35.40
N ILE A 429 2.14 -17.78 -35.55
CA ILE A 429 1.89 -18.62 -36.72
C ILE A 429 0.80 -17.94 -37.55
N ASP A 430 1.21 -17.11 -38.49
CA ASP A 430 0.31 -16.55 -39.51
C ASP A 430 0.35 -17.41 -40.78
N SER A 431 -0.65 -18.28 -40.89
CA SER A 431 -0.90 -19.05 -42.10
C SER A 431 -1.74 -18.24 -43.08
N ASN A 432 -1.17 -17.81 -44.20
CA ASN A 432 -1.95 -17.37 -45.37
C ASN A 432 -1.32 -17.86 -46.68
N HIS A 433 -2.17 -18.26 -47.62
CA HIS A 433 -1.77 -18.89 -48.89
C HIS A 433 -1.70 -17.88 -50.04
N SER A 434 -0.61 -17.89 -50.82
CA SER A 434 -0.66 -17.70 -52.28
C SER A 434 0.69 -18.09 -52.93
N GLY A 435 0.67 -18.55 -54.19
CA GLY A 435 1.88 -18.82 -54.97
C GLY A 435 2.22 -20.30 -55.17
N SER A 436 1.85 -20.84 -56.33
CA SER A 436 2.35 -22.11 -56.88
C SER A 436 2.78 -21.87 -58.34
N PRO A 437 3.39 -22.83 -59.04
CA PRO A 437 4.74 -23.34 -58.79
C PRO A 437 5.65 -23.14 -60.03
N LEU A 438 6.96 -23.35 -59.90
CA LEU A 438 7.88 -23.51 -61.04
C LEU A 438 8.80 -24.73 -60.84
N SER A 439 9.40 -25.21 -61.93
CA SER A 439 9.79 -26.60 -62.16
C SER A 439 11.25 -26.78 -62.63
N GLU A 440 11.65 -28.05 -62.84
CA GLU A 440 12.83 -28.52 -63.59
C GLU A 440 14.22 -28.33 -62.93
N GLU A 441 15.20 -29.25 -63.06
CA GLU A 441 15.15 -30.69 -63.41
C GLU A 441 16.48 -31.40 -62.99
N ASN A 442 16.46 -32.75 -62.93
CA ASN A 442 17.60 -33.68 -62.93
C ASN A 442 18.64 -33.65 -61.76
N GLY A 443 19.31 -34.75 -61.40
CA GLY A 443 19.20 -36.17 -61.80
C GLY A 443 20.02 -37.05 -60.83
N GLN A 444 19.51 -38.18 -60.35
CA GLN A 444 19.61 -39.55 -60.90
C GLN A 444 20.69 -40.43 -60.22
N ASN A 445 20.36 -41.73 -60.11
CA ASN A 445 21.18 -42.89 -59.68
C ASN A 445 21.60 -42.99 -58.19
N GLY A 446 21.41 -44.14 -57.50
CA GLY A 446 20.61 -45.31 -57.84
C GLY A 446 20.98 -46.61 -57.09
N GLN A 447 19.95 -47.45 -56.82
CA GLN A 447 19.99 -48.91 -56.55
C GLN A 447 20.68 -49.43 -55.24
N ALA A 448 20.29 -50.57 -54.65
CA ALA A 448 19.02 -51.34 -54.67
C ALA A 448 18.99 -52.47 -53.60
N ALA A 449 17.81 -52.71 -52.98
CA ALA A 449 17.33 -53.96 -52.32
C ALA A 449 18.20 -54.58 -51.17
N HIS A 450 17.78 -55.52 -50.30
CA HIS A 450 16.66 -56.49 -50.12
C HIS A 450 16.42 -56.63 -48.57
N ASP A 451 15.42 -57.31 -47.95
CA ASP A 451 14.29 -58.16 -48.41
C ASP A 451 13.09 -58.23 -47.39
N ALA A 452 12.16 -59.17 -47.65
CA ALA A 452 11.27 -59.95 -46.76
C ALA A 452 11.60 -60.12 -45.24
N SER A 453 10.67 -60.47 -44.33
CA SER A 453 9.19 -60.64 -44.37
C SER A 453 8.51 -60.71 -42.97
N SER A 454 7.17 -60.68 -42.97
CA SER A 454 6.15 -60.86 -41.91
C SER A 454 6.06 -62.35 -41.38
N PRO A 455 5.01 -62.89 -40.64
CA PRO A 455 3.61 -62.42 -40.43
C PRO A 455 2.81 -62.83 -39.12
N LEU A 456 1.49 -62.55 -39.13
CA LEU A 456 0.33 -63.15 -38.37
C LEU A 456 0.06 -62.71 -36.89
N GLU A 457 -1.19 -62.59 -36.38
CA GLU A 457 -2.56 -62.59 -36.99
C GLU A 457 -3.67 -61.94 -36.10
N GLU A 458 -4.82 -61.61 -36.74
CA GLU A 458 -6.26 -61.44 -36.34
C GLU A 458 -6.72 -61.22 -34.87
N ASP A 459 -7.76 -60.42 -34.55
CA ASP A 459 -8.51 -59.33 -35.27
C ASP A 459 -8.99 -58.22 -34.24
N THR A 460 -10.24 -57.85 -33.89
CA THR A 460 -11.62 -58.25 -34.26
C THR A 460 -12.65 -57.09 -34.24
N ALA A 461 -13.38 -56.91 -35.35
CA ALA A 461 -14.73 -56.31 -35.50
C ALA A 461 -15.01 -54.77 -35.35
N ARG A 462 -15.70 -54.24 -36.39
CA ARG A 462 -16.67 -53.11 -36.44
C ARG A 462 -16.21 -51.69 -36.05
N GLY A 463 -16.00 -50.84 -37.05
CA GLY A 463 -15.96 -49.38 -36.89
C GLY A 463 -17.32 -48.68 -37.09
N ASN A 464 -17.38 -47.38 -36.76
CA ASN A 464 -18.35 -46.45 -37.34
C ASN A 464 -17.83 -44.99 -37.28
N GLN A 465 -18.02 -44.21 -38.35
CA GLN A 465 -17.43 -42.87 -38.44
C GLN A 465 -18.16 -41.86 -37.53
N SER A 466 -17.42 -41.14 -36.68
CA SER A 466 -17.97 -40.10 -35.78
C SER A 466 -17.32 -38.73 -36.01
N LYS A 467 -18.08 -37.81 -36.62
CA LYS A 467 -17.65 -36.43 -36.88
C LYS A 467 -17.56 -35.65 -35.55
N ARG A 468 -16.40 -35.07 -35.24
CA ARG A 468 -16.23 -34.18 -34.06
C ARG A 468 -17.12 -32.93 -34.20
N LYS A 469 -18.20 -32.84 -33.43
CA LYS A 469 -18.91 -31.58 -33.19
C LYS A 469 -18.09 -30.73 -32.20
N ARG A 470 -17.97 -29.42 -32.46
CA ARG A 470 -17.50 -28.45 -31.46
C ARG A 470 -18.56 -28.31 -30.36
N LYS A 471 -18.14 -28.13 -29.10
CA LYS A 471 -19.03 -27.71 -28.01
C LYS A 471 -19.25 -26.19 -28.08
N LEU A 472 -20.41 -25.73 -27.63
CA LEU A 472 -20.72 -24.31 -27.39
C LEU A 472 -20.23 -23.89 -26.01
N SER A 473 -20.04 -22.58 -25.80
CA SER A 473 -19.63 -21.99 -24.52
C SER A 473 -20.81 -21.78 -23.56
N GLU A 474 -20.49 -21.70 -22.27
CA GLU A 474 -21.44 -21.84 -21.16
C GLU A 474 -22.43 -20.66 -21.05
N LYS A 475 -21.99 -19.43 -21.38
CA LYS A 475 -22.84 -18.22 -21.46
C LYS A 475 -23.99 -18.30 -22.49
N GLY A 476 -24.02 -19.33 -23.33
CA GLY A 476 -25.11 -19.55 -24.31
C GLY A 476 -26.36 -20.25 -23.77
N LEU A 477 -26.35 -20.76 -22.52
CA LEU A 477 -27.43 -21.63 -22.01
C LEU A 477 -28.43 -20.97 -21.06
N GLU A 478 -28.06 -19.91 -20.34
CA GLU A 478 -28.98 -19.25 -19.39
C GLU A 478 -30.09 -18.46 -20.10
N LEU A 479 -29.77 -17.80 -21.22
CA LEU A 479 -30.72 -16.96 -22.00
C LEU A 479 -31.86 -17.75 -22.70
N GLN A 480 -31.92 -19.08 -22.56
CA GLN A 480 -33.07 -19.89 -22.97
C GLN A 480 -33.95 -20.36 -21.80
N ALA A 481 -33.50 -20.22 -20.54
CA ALA A 481 -34.26 -20.64 -19.37
C ALA A 481 -35.43 -19.69 -19.01
N GLU A 482 -35.28 -18.38 -19.21
CA GLU A 482 -36.27 -17.38 -18.78
C GLU A 482 -37.52 -17.27 -19.66
N LYS A 483 -37.48 -17.69 -20.94
CA LYS A 483 -38.59 -17.46 -21.87
C LYS A 483 -39.81 -18.38 -21.67
N VAL A 484 -39.89 -19.16 -20.58
CA VAL A 484 -41.01 -20.07 -20.28
C VAL A 484 -41.56 -19.92 -18.86
N ARG A 485 -42.16 -18.76 -18.55
CA ARG A 485 -43.26 -18.65 -17.56
C ARG A 485 -44.13 -17.41 -17.79
N LYS A 486 -45.44 -17.62 -18.00
CA LYS A 486 -46.45 -16.53 -18.05
C LYS A 486 -46.91 -16.17 -16.63
N PRO A 487 -47.31 -14.90 -16.37
CA PRO A 487 -47.71 -14.44 -15.04
C PRO A 487 -49.11 -14.93 -14.63
N THR A 488 -49.30 -15.15 -13.32
CA THR A 488 -50.60 -15.36 -12.67
C THR A 488 -50.95 -14.18 -11.76
N LYS A 489 -52.25 -14.02 -11.45
CA LYS A 489 -52.82 -12.78 -10.89
C LYS A 489 -52.52 -12.58 -9.39
N ALA A 490 -52.49 -11.31 -8.99
CA ALA A 490 -52.20 -10.86 -7.63
C ALA A 490 -53.30 -11.19 -6.59
N LEU A 491 -52.90 -11.18 -5.31
CA LEU A 491 -53.79 -11.00 -4.16
C LEU A 491 -53.12 -10.03 -3.16
N LYS A 492 -53.91 -9.30 -2.36
CA LYS A 492 -53.46 -8.23 -1.45
C LYS A 492 -53.32 -8.74 -0.01
N SER A 493 -52.37 -8.19 0.76
CA SER A 493 -52.66 -7.65 2.12
C SER A 493 -51.49 -6.88 2.75
N SER A 494 -51.85 -5.93 3.62
CA SER A 494 -51.13 -5.31 4.76
C SER A 494 -49.58 -5.32 4.83
N GLY A 495 -48.85 -4.23 5.12
CA GLY A 495 -49.26 -2.86 5.42
C GLY A 495 -48.99 -2.38 6.85
N ARG A 496 -47.75 -1.98 7.16
CA ARG A 496 -47.47 -1.03 8.25
C ARG A 496 -46.11 -0.33 8.08
N LEU A 497 -46.11 1.00 8.12
CA LEU A 497 -44.91 1.83 8.19
C LEU A 497 -45.20 3.01 9.15
N MET A 498 -44.31 3.25 10.11
CA MET A 498 -44.24 4.49 10.90
C MET A 498 -42.76 4.87 11.01
N LYS A 499 -42.31 5.98 10.44
CA LYS A 499 -42.52 7.37 10.90
C LYS A 499 -41.96 7.61 12.31
N THR A 500 -40.62 7.67 12.38
CA THR A 500 -39.93 8.56 13.32
C THR A 500 -40.29 10.03 13.02
N LYS A 501 -40.30 10.87 14.05
CA LYS A 501 -40.50 12.33 13.92
C LYS A 501 -39.18 13.03 14.18
N ASN A 502 -38.70 13.80 13.22
CA ASN A 502 -37.89 14.98 13.55
C ASN A 502 -38.84 16.14 13.88
N LYS A 503 -38.41 17.02 14.78
CA LYS A 503 -39.16 18.19 15.22
C LYS A 503 -38.21 19.38 15.14
N SER A 504 -38.41 20.25 14.15
CA SER A 504 -37.74 21.55 14.12
C SER A 504 -38.26 22.43 15.25
N VAL A 505 -37.40 23.35 15.69
CA VAL A 505 -37.75 24.50 16.52
C VAL A 505 -37.55 25.72 15.63
N ASP A 506 -38.47 26.67 15.73
CA ASP A 506 -38.36 28.02 15.17
C ASP A 506 -38.95 28.97 16.21
N ASP A 507 -38.37 30.15 16.35
CA ASP A 507 -38.65 31.05 17.46
C ASP A 507 -39.91 31.91 17.25
N GLN A 508 -40.60 32.21 18.36
CA GLN A 508 -41.46 33.39 18.46
C GLN A 508 -41.40 33.96 19.87
N ASP A 509 -41.25 35.28 19.96
CA ASP A 509 -40.70 35.98 21.11
C ASP A 509 -41.68 36.96 21.76
N ASN A 510 -41.41 37.27 23.03
CA ASN A 510 -42.01 38.28 23.91
C ASN A 510 -43.49 38.15 24.32
N GLY A 511 -43.68 38.17 25.65
CA GLY A 511 -44.97 38.21 26.32
C GLY A 511 -44.89 38.43 27.84
N ASN A 512 -43.78 38.97 28.36
CA ASN A 512 -43.58 39.20 29.79
C ASN A 512 -44.30 40.48 30.25
N GLY A 513 -45.14 40.37 31.28
CA GLY A 513 -45.77 41.53 31.92
C GLY A 513 -46.03 41.28 33.40
N LEU A 514 -45.31 41.97 34.27
CA LEU A 514 -45.60 42.10 35.70
C LEU A 514 -44.71 43.20 36.32
N TYR A 515 -45.25 44.40 36.52
CA TYR A 515 -44.84 45.33 37.57
C TYR A 515 -45.95 46.36 37.81
N ALA A 516 -46.44 46.41 39.05
CA ALA A 516 -46.89 47.64 39.70
C ALA A 516 -45.66 48.20 40.49
N ASP A 517 -45.59 49.45 40.92
CA ASP A 517 -46.69 50.30 41.41
C ASP A 517 -46.31 51.79 41.42
N ASP A 518 -47.33 52.63 41.69
CA ASP A 518 -47.28 53.97 42.31
C ASP A 518 -46.65 55.18 41.55
N GLY A 519 -47.06 56.39 41.94
CA GLY A 519 -46.37 57.65 41.67
C GLY A 519 -46.99 58.62 40.65
N SER A 520 -48.09 59.30 40.99
CA SER A 520 -48.54 60.51 40.25
C SER A 520 -49.11 61.61 41.14
N ASN A 521 -48.80 62.85 40.75
CA ASN A 521 -49.33 64.16 41.21
C ASN A 521 -48.70 64.82 42.46
N ASP A 522 -48.20 66.04 42.23
CA ASP A 522 -48.33 67.15 43.18
C ASP A 522 -49.80 67.64 43.25
N TYR A 523 -50.20 68.20 44.40
CA TYR A 523 -51.47 68.88 44.73
C TYR A 523 -52.72 68.01 44.94
#